data_AF-A0A943QQI8-F1
#
_entry.id   AF-A0A943QQI8-F1
#
_cell.length_a   1.000
_cell.length_b   1.000
_cell.length_c   1.000
_cell.angle_alpha   90.00
_cell.angle_beta   90.00
_cell.angle_gamma   90.00
#
_symmetry.space_group_name_H-M   'P 1'
#
loop_
_entity.id
_entity.type
_entity.pdbx_description
1 polymer ?
#
loop_
_entity_poly.entity_id
_entity_poly.type
_entity_poly.pdbx_seq_one_letter_code
_entity_poly.pdbx_strand_id
1 'polypeptide(L)'
;MILEHIPTEQISLCYDIVEYAKNMLNCELNDYIYVTLTDHISYTLKLFDEGIERPNILIWEIKKFYPKEYNIGLKALEFIESELGKKLNEEEAGNIALHLITAQINGKSDKTDIAYNMTKKIQDILNIVKYTYDIELDEHSLNYERFITHLRFFFKRLNNKTQYRNENEDFLLPQVKEKYKDAYKCMLKIEKYLNIELSHEEQLYLTLHIKRIVNR
;
A
#
# COMPACT_ATOMS: atom_id res chain seq x y z
N MET A 1 -23.39 -5.65 -10.91
CA MET A 1 -22.13 -6.36 -11.20
C MET A 1 -21.62 -5.78 -12.51
N ILE A 2 -20.44 -5.17 -12.54
CA ILE A 2 -19.99 -4.22 -13.60
C ILE A 2 -19.60 -4.92 -14.92
N LEU A 3 -19.52 -6.25 -14.93
CA LEU A 3 -18.99 -7.03 -16.06
C LEU A 3 -19.83 -7.02 -17.35
N GLU A 4 -21.13 -6.68 -17.32
CA GLU A 4 -22.01 -6.77 -18.51
C GLU A 4 -21.71 -5.72 -19.61
N HIS A 5 -20.89 -4.71 -19.33
CA HIS A 5 -20.58 -3.63 -20.27
C HIS A 5 -19.10 -3.47 -20.59
N ILE A 6 -18.26 -4.43 -20.17
CA ILE A 6 -16.82 -4.36 -20.45
C ILE A 6 -16.54 -4.95 -21.84
N PRO A 7 -15.82 -4.23 -22.72
CA PRO A 7 -15.42 -4.73 -24.03
C PRO A 7 -14.65 -6.05 -23.94
N THR A 8 -14.94 -6.99 -24.84
CA THR A 8 -14.32 -8.33 -24.84
C THR A 8 -12.80 -8.26 -24.99
N GLU A 9 -12.30 -7.26 -25.71
CA GLU A 9 -10.87 -6.99 -25.88
C GLU A 9 -10.20 -6.71 -24.53
N GLN A 10 -10.85 -5.97 -23.62
CA GLN A 10 -10.29 -5.69 -22.29
C GLN A 10 -10.26 -6.96 -21.41
N ILE A 11 -11.26 -7.82 -21.54
CA ILE A 11 -11.33 -9.09 -20.82
C ILE A 11 -10.21 -10.02 -21.30
N SER A 12 -10.03 -10.15 -22.63
CA SER A 12 -8.97 -10.97 -23.23
C SER A 12 -7.58 -10.48 -22.81
N LEU A 13 -7.35 -9.17 -22.90
CA LEU A 13 -6.10 -8.55 -22.47
C LEU A 13 -5.79 -8.84 -20.99
N CYS A 14 -6.79 -8.72 -20.11
CA CYS A 14 -6.60 -9.04 -18.69
C CYS A 14 -6.31 -10.52 -18.46
N TYR A 15 -6.94 -11.41 -19.23
CA TYR A 15 -6.61 -12.83 -19.21
C TYR A 15 -5.14 -13.06 -19.58
N ASP A 16 -4.67 -12.48 -20.68
CA ASP A 16 -3.29 -12.62 -21.15
C ASP A 16 -2.27 -12.05 -20.16
N ILE A 17 -2.57 -10.91 -19.52
CA ILE A 17 -1.75 -10.35 -18.44
C ILE A 17 -1.64 -11.32 -17.26
N VAL A 18 -2.76 -11.90 -16.82
CA VAL A 18 -2.78 -12.84 -15.68
C VAL A 18 -2.04 -14.14 -16.02
N GLU A 19 -2.22 -14.68 -17.22
CA GLU A 19 -1.48 -15.87 -17.68
C GLU A 19 0.02 -15.60 -17.79
N TYR A 20 0.40 -14.44 -18.32
CA TYR A 20 1.80 -14.01 -18.34
C TYR A 20 2.36 -13.91 -16.91
N ALA A 21 1.61 -13.32 -15.99
CA ALA A 21 2.03 -13.18 -14.59
C ALA A 21 2.20 -14.54 -13.90
N LYS A 22 1.25 -15.47 -14.06
CA LYS A 22 1.33 -16.85 -13.53
C LYS A 22 2.63 -17.54 -13.99
N ASN A 23 2.94 -17.42 -15.28
CA ASN A 23 4.15 -18.01 -15.85
C ASN A 23 5.44 -17.36 -15.32
N MET A 24 5.48 -16.04 -15.21
CA MET A 24 6.69 -15.32 -14.77
C MET A 24 6.96 -15.41 -13.27
N LEU A 25 5.90 -15.44 -12.45
CA LEU A 25 6.01 -15.57 -11.00
C LEU A 25 6.18 -17.02 -10.55
N ASN A 26 5.83 -17.99 -11.41
CA ASN A 26 5.83 -19.41 -11.10
C ASN A 26 5.02 -19.70 -9.82
N CYS A 27 3.84 -19.10 -9.72
CA CYS A 27 2.94 -19.20 -8.58
C CYS A 27 1.47 -19.32 -9.01
N GLU A 28 0.64 -19.86 -8.13
CA GLU A 28 -0.80 -19.82 -8.30
C GLU A 28 -1.36 -18.45 -7.88
N LEU A 29 -2.26 -17.91 -8.71
CA LEU A 29 -3.02 -16.69 -8.43
C LEU A 29 -4.50 -17.06 -8.21
N ASN A 30 -5.15 -16.39 -7.27
CA ASN A 30 -6.56 -16.50 -6.96
C ASN A 30 -7.37 -16.06 -8.17
N ASP A 31 -8.27 -16.91 -8.67
CA ASP A 31 -9.05 -16.63 -9.88
C ASP A 31 -9.93 -15.37 -9.77
N TYR A 32 -10.17 -14.85 -8.56
CA TYR A 32 -10.79 -13.54 -8.39
C TYR A 32 -9.95 -12.40 -9.01
N ILE A 33 -8.66 -12.62 -9.30
CA ILE A 33 -7.80 -11.67 -10.01
C ILE A 33 -8.32 -11.31 -11.39
N TYR A 34 -8.91 -12.26 -12.13
CA TYR A 34 -9.45 -11.97 -13.46
C TYR A 34 -10.57 -10.94 -13.36
N VAL A 35 -11.37 -10.97 -12.30
CA VAL A 35 -12.43 -9.98 -12.06
C VAL A 35 -11.85 -8.64 -11.63
N THR A 36 -10.98 -8.63 -10.62
CA THR A 36 -10.45 -7.38 -10.06
C THR A 36 -9.54 -6.63 -11.01
N LEU A 37 -8.69 -7.34 -11.77
CA LEU A 37 -7.83 -6.71 -12.76
C LEU A 37 -8.64 -6.17 -13.94
N THR A 38 -9.65 -6.92 -14.40
CA THR A 38 -10.54 -6.44 -15.48
C THR A 38 -11.28 -5.17 -15.07
N ASP A 39 -11.84 -5.12 -13.86
CA ASP A 39 -12.52 -3.92 -13.33
C ASP A 39 -11.55 -2.73 -13.24
N HIS A 40 -10.35 -2.96 -12.70
CA HIS A 40 -9.29 -1.95 -12.58
C HIS A 40 -8.86 -1.39 -13.94
N ILE A 41 -8.49 -2.25 -14.89
CA ILE A 41 -8.05 -1.84 -16.23
C ILE A 41 -9.18 -1.13 -16.96
N SER A 42 -10.41 -1.65 -16.90
CA SER A 42 -11.55 -0.99 -17.54
C SER A 42 -11.76 0.43 -16.99
N TYR A 43 -11.66 0.60 -15.67
CA TYR A 43 -11.77 1.91 -15.06
C TYR A 43 -10.58 2.82 -15.38
N THR A 44 -9.35 2.31 -15.39
CA THR A 44 -8.16 3.08 -15.76
C THR A 44 -8.23 3.57 -17.20
N LEU A 45 -8.69 2.73 -18.14
CA LEU A 45 -8.83 3.12 -19.54
C LEU A 45 -9.90 4.19 -19.74
N LYS A 46 -10.97 4.18 -18.92
CA LYS A 46 -11.97 5.25 -18.89
C LYS A 46 -11.36 6.57 -18.42
N LEU A 47 -10.60 6.56 -17.33
CA LEU A 47 -9.94 7.76 -16.83
C LEU A 47 -8.88 8.30 -17.79
N PHE A 48 -8.18 7.41 -18.49
CA PHE A 48 -7.25 7.79 -19.55
C PHE A 48 -7.95 8.56 -20.67
N ASP A 49 -9.14 8.13 -21.09
CA ASP A 49 -9.95 8.85 -22.10
C ASP A 49 -10.43 10.23 -21.60
N GLU A 50 -10.58 10.37 -20.28
CA GLU A 50 -10.91 11.64 -19.61
C GLU A 50 -9.67 12.51 -19.34
N GLY A 51 -8.46 12.03 -19.66
CA GLY A 51 -7.20 12.73 -19.40
C GLY A 51 -6.83 12.83 -17.92
N ILE A 52 -7.36 11.94 -17.08
CA ILE A 52 -7.13 11.92 -15.64
C ILE A 52 -6.03 10.90 -15.32
N GLU A 53 -4.95 11.38 -14.71
CA GLU A 53 -3.87 10.53 -14.21
C GLU A 53 -4.08 10.19 -12.72
N ARG A 54 -3.62 9.00 -12.32
CA ARG A 54 -3.62 8.59 -10.90
C ARG A 54 -2.20 8.24 -10.46
N PRO A 55 -1.68 8.91 -9.42
CA PRO A 55 -0.40 8.52 -8.84
C PRO A 55 -0.54 7.19 -8.08
N ASN A 56 0.54 6.42 -8.00
CA ASN A 56 0.68 5.31 -7.08
C ASN A 56 1.68 5.66 -5.99
N ILE A 57 1.15 5.96 -4.80
CA ILE A 57 1.95 6.30 -3.60
C ILE A 57 2.96 5.24 -3.16
N LEU A 58 2.80 4.00 -3.62
CA LEU A 58 3.63 2.86 -3.26
C LEU A 58 4.57 2.46 -4.40
N ILE A 59 4.64 3.21 -5.51
CA ILE A 59 5.42 2.80 -6.68
C ILE A 59 6.89 2.53 -6.32
N TRP A 60 7.47 3.34 -5.44
CA TRP A 60 8.84 3.17 -5.00
C TRP A 60 9.05 1.84 -4.24
N GLU A 61 8.12 1.50 -3.35
CA GLU A 61 8.12 0.27 -2.56
C GLU A 61 7.95 -0.94 -3.45
N ILE A 62 7.00 -0.86 -4.37
CA ILE A 62 6.69 -1.93 -5.32
C ILE A 62 7.92 -2.18 -6.20
N LYS A 63 8.53 -1.12 -6.76
CA LYS A 63 9.81 -1.19 -7.48
C LYS A 63 10.90 -1.86 -6.66
N LYS A 64 10.99 -1.55 -5.36
CA LYS A 64 12.08 -2.02 -4.49
C LYS A 64 11.92 -3.45 -3.99
N PHE A 65 10.72 -3.83 -3.56
CA PHE A 65 10.46 -5.08 -2.84
C PHE A 65 9.77 -6.14 -3.70
N TYR A 66 9.04 -5.70 -4.72
CA TYR A 66 8.33 -6.56 -5.66
C TYR A 66 8.78 -6.27 -7.10
N PRO A 67 10.10 -6.30 -7.39
CA PRO A 67 10.60 -5.94 -8.70
C PRO A 67 10.08 -6.89 -9.78
N LYS A 68 9.75 -8.14 -9.46
CA LYS A 68 9.19 -9.09 -10.43
C LYS A 68 7.78 -8.68 -10.82
N GLU A 69 6.91 -8.46 -9.84
CA GLU A 69 5.53 -8.04 -10.03
C GLU A 69 5.48 -6.66 -10.70
N TYR A 70 6.37 -5.75 -10.33
CA TYR A 70 6.50 -4.45 -10.99
C TYR A 70 6.88 -4.57 -12.46
N ASN A 71 7.87 -5.41 -12.80
CA ASN A 71 8.24 -5.64 -14.19
C ASN A 71 7.12 -6.30 -15.00
N ILE A 72 6.32 -7.16 -14.37
CA ILE A 72 5.11 -7.71 -15.00
C ILE A 72 4.08 -6.59 -15.22
N GLY A 73 3.91 -5.68 -14.26
CA GLY A 73 3.08 -4.49 -14.42
C GLY A 73 3.52 -3.64 -15.61
N LEU A 74 4.83 -3.40 -15.78
CA LEU A 74 5.37 -2.70 -16.96
C LEU A 74 5.05 -3.46 -18.25
N LYS A 75 5.21 -4.79 -18.24
CA LYS A 75 4.87 -5.62 -19.40
C LYS A 75 3.38 -5.58 -19.73
N ALA A 76 2.52 -5.48 -18.72
CA ALA A 76 1.09 -5.30 -18.91
C ALA A 76 0.78 -3.95 -19.57
N LEU A 77 1.52 -2.88 -19.24
CA LEU A 77 1.37 -1.59 -19.94
C LEU A 77 1.77 -1.71 -21.42
N GLU A 78 2.80 -2.48 -21.74
CA GLU A 78 3.16 -2.76 -23.14
C GLU A 78 2.03 -3.51 -23.87
N PHE A 79 1.38 -4.48 -23.22
CA PHE A 79 0.22 -5.18 -23.81
C PHE A 79 -0.93 -4.21 -24.09
N ILE A 80 -1.28 -3.36 -23.12
CA ILE A 80 -2.33 -2.33 -23.25
C ILE A 80 -2.00 -1.37 -24.40
N GLU A 81 -0.76 -0.88 -24.50
CA GLU A 81 -0.34 0.00 -25.59
C GLU A 81 -0.43 -0.71 -26.95
N SER A 82 -0.02 -1.98 -27.02
CA SER A 82 0.00 -2.74 -28.27
C SER A 82 -1.38 -3.14 -28.80
N GLU A 83 -2.31 -3.50 -27.91
CA GLU A 83 -3.63 -4.00 -28.29
C GLU A 83 -4.68 -2.89 -28.37
N LEU A 84 -4.58 -1.89 -27.49
CA LEU A 84 -5.59 -0.83 -27.37
C LEU A 84 -5.07 0.55 -27.80
N GLY A 85 -3.77 0.69 -28.11
CA GLY A 85 -3.17 1.97 -28.50
C GLY A 85 -3.10 3.00 -27.38
N LYS A 86 -3.31 2.58 -26.12
CA LYS A 86 -3.37 3.46 -24.95
C LYS A 86 -2.09 3.37 -24.13
N LYS A 87 -1.31 4.45 -24.13
CA LYS A 87 -0.05 4.53 -23.39
C LYS A 87 -0.26 5.06 -21.98
N LEU A 88 -0.36 4.16 -21.02
CA LEU A 88 -0.55 4.50 -19.61
C LEU A 88 0.77 4.91 -18.93
N ASN A 89 0.66 5.67 -17.84
CA ASN A 89 1.79 6.05 -17.00
C ASN A 89 2.34 4.84 -16.22
N GLU A 90 3.65 4.83 -15.91
CA GLU A 90 4.30 3.79 -15.10
C GLU A 90 3.70 3.62 -13.70
N GLU A 91 2.99 4.63 -13.18
CA GLU A 91 2.19 4.54 -11.95
C GLU A 91 1.20 3.38 -11.98
N GLU A 92 0.62 3.10 -13.16
CA GLU A 92 -0.31 1.98 -13.33
C GLU A 92 0.37 0.62 -13.26
N ALA A 93 1.65 0.52 -13.66
CA ALA A 93 2.41 -0.71 -13.46
C ALA A 93 2.50 -1.07 -11.96
N GLY A 94 2.58 -0.07 -11.08
CA GLY A 94 2.50 -0.27 -9.64
C GLY A 94 1.14 -0.80 -9.20
N ASN A 95 0.04 -0.28 -9.74
CA ASN A 95 -1.31 -0.73 -9.36
C ASN A 95 -1.55 -2.17 -9.82
N ILE A 96 -1.18 -2.50 -11.07
CA ILE A 96 -1.25 -3.86 -11.61
C ILE A 96 -0.40 -4.80 -10.75
N ALA A 97 0.82 -4.42 -10.39
CA ALA A 97 1.67 -5.20 -9.50
C ALA A 97 0.98 -5.47 -8.15
N LEU A 98 0.28 -4.48 -7.57
CA LEU A 98 -0.46 -4.67 -6.33
C LEU A 98 -1.61 -5.68 -6.46
N HIS A 99 -2.34 -5.65 -7.58
CA HIS A 99 -3.35 -6.65 -7.92
C HIS A 99 -2.74 -8.06 -7.97
N LEU A 100 -1.58 -8.21 -8.62
CA LEU A 100 -0.87 -9.49 -8.71
C LEU A 100 -0.38 -9.98 -7.36
N ILE A 101 0.23 -9.10 -6.55
CA ILE A 101 0.68 -9.43 -5.18
C ILE A 101 -0.50 -9.92 -4.34
N THR A 102 -1.64 -9.24 -4.41
CA THR A 102 -2.85 -9.58 -3.64
C THR A 102 -3.46 -10.92 -4.06
N ALA A 103 -3.24 -11.32 -5.31
CA ALA A 103 -3.80 -12.55 -5.86
C ALA A 103 -2.97 -13.79 -5.57
N GLN A 104 -1.70 -13.71 -5.16
CA GLN A 104 -0.87 -14.90 -4.96
C GLN A 104 -1.44 -15.81 -3.85
N ILE A 105 -1.84 -17.05 -4.17
CA ILE A 105 -2.46 -18.00 -3.23
C ILE A 105 -1.41 -18.70 -2.37
N ASN A 106 -0.26 -19.03 -2.97
CA ASN A 106 0.70 -19.97 -2.39
C ASN A 106 2.16 -19.50 -2.56
N GLY A 107 2.40 -18.19 -2.59
CA GLY A 107 3.74 -17.61 -2.50
C GLY A 107 4.32 -17.73 -1.09
N LYS A 108 4.48 -18.98 -0.60
CA LYS A 108 5.11 -19.35 0.67
C LYS A 108 6.58 -18.93 0.69
N SER A 109 6.80 -17.64 0.87
CA SER A 109 7.97 -17.16 1.58
C SER A 109 7.43 -16.31 2.72
N ASP A 110 7.86 -16.54 3.95
CA ASP A 110 7.48 -15.71 5.10
C ASP A 110 7.69 -14.20 4.83
N LYS A 111 8.53 -13.85 3.84
CA LYS A 111 8.84 -12.48 3.44
C LYS A 111 7.75 -11.82 2.59
N THR A 112 7.06 -12.56 1.71
CA THR A 112 6.00 -12.03 0.83
C THR A 112 4.75 -11.69 1.64
N ASP A 113 4.36 -12.55 2.58
CA ASP A 113 3.26 -12.30 3.52
C ASP A 113 3.55 -11.13 4.48
N ILE A 114 4.80 -11.01 4.98
CA ILE A 114 5.17 -9.93 5.88
C ILE A 114 5.19 -8.58 5.15
N ALA A 115 5.74 -8.50 3.94
CA ALA A 115 5.83 -7.26 3.18
C ALA A 115 4.45 -6.80 2.65
N TYR A 116 3.57 -7.74 2.27
CA TYR A 116 2.21 -7.44 1.82
C TYR A 116 1.35 -6.94 2.99
N ASN A 117 1.38 -7.67 4.12
CA ASN A 117 0.70 -7.22 5.33
C ASN A 117 1.24 -5.88 5.82
N MET A 118 2.54 -5.62 5.69
CA MET A 118 3.14 -4.34 6.08
C MET A 118 2.64 -3.19 5.20
N THR A 119 2.61 -3.37 3.89
CA THR A 119 2.17 -2.34 2.94
C THR A 119 0.70 -1.99 3.16
N LYS A 120 -0.16 -3.00 3.30
CA LYS A 120 -1.58 -2.79 3.63
C LYS A 120 -1.75 -2.05 4.97
N LYS A 121 -1.03 -2.47 6.01
CA LYS A 121 -1.09 -1.81 7.33
C LYS A 121 -0.58 -0.36 7.28
N ILE A 122 0.43 -0.06 6.47
CA ILE A 122 0.89 1.32 6.26
C ILE A 122 -0.24 2.14 5.64
N GLN A 123 -0.90 1.63 4.60
CA GLN A 123 -2.01 2.34 3.96
C GLN A 123 -3.18 2.57 4.92
N ASP A 124 -3.56 1.55 5.68
CA ASP A 124 -4.63 1.65 6.67
C ASP A 124 -4.29 2.66 7.77
N ILE A 125 -3.01 2.74 8.20
CA ILE A 125 -2.54 3.76 9.14
C ILE A 125 -2.63 5.17 8.53
N LEU A 126 -2.19 5.36 7.29
CA LEU A 126 -2.32 6.64 6.58
C LEU A 126 -3.78 7.08 6.51
N ASN A 127 -4.69 6.16 6.18
CA ASN A 127 -6.13 6.40 6.16
C ASN A 127 -6.67 6.76 7.55
N ILE A 128 -6.25 6.07 8.63
CA ILE A 128 -6.63 6.43 9.99
C ILE A 128 -6.21 7.85 10.33
N VAL A 129 -5.00 8.27 9.94
CA VAL A 129 -4.53 9.65 10.14
C VAL A 129 -5.38 10.63 9.33
N LYS A 130 -5.57 10.37 8.04
CA LYS A 130 -6.39 11.15 7.11
C LYS A 130 -7.79 11.43 7.67
N TYR A 131 -8.51 10.38 8.04
CA TYR A 131 -9.88 10.48 8.58
C TYR A 131 -9.95 11.01 10.01
N THR A 132 -8.90 10.85 10.82
CA THR A 132 -8.89 11.40 12.18
C THR A 132 -8.75 12.91 12.19
N TYR A 133 -8.05 13.47 11.21
CA TYR A 133 -7.78 14.90 11.11
C TYR A 133 -8.61 15.62 10.06
N ASP A 134 -9.36 14.89 9.22
CA ASP A 134 -10.11 15.45 8.10
C ASP A 134 -9.22 16.26 7.15
N ILE A 135 -8.08 15.68 6.78
CA ILE A 135 -7.07 16.27 5.90
C ILE A 135 -6.78 15.35 4.74
N GLU A 136 -6.28 15.90 3.64
CA GLU A 136 -5.51 15.16 2.65
C GLU A 136 -4.02 15.20 3.01
N LEU A 137 -3.34 14.07 2.83
CA LEU A 137 -1.89 13.99 3.03
C LEU A 137 -1.19 14.32 1.73
N ASP A 138 -0.17 15.17 1.78
CA ASP A 138 0.66 15.48 0.60
C ASP A 138 1.69 14.36 0.38
N GLU A 139 1.38 13.50 -0.59
CA GLU A 139 2.14 12.31 -0.95
C GLU A 139 3.52 12.64 -1.54
N HIS A 140 3.72 13.86 -2.01
CA HIS A 140 5.00 14.36 -2.53
C HIS A 140 5.84 15.07 -1.46
N SER A 141 5.32 15.22 -0.24
CA SER A 141 6.03 15.92 0.83
C SER A 141 7.10 15.04 1.49
N LEU A 142 8.22 15.68 1.88
CA LEU A 142 9.25 15.01 2.69
C LEU A 142 8.70 14.44 4.01
N ASN A 143 7.66 15.05 4.57
CA ASN A 143 7.06 14.57 5.82
C ASN A 143 6.29 13.26 5.59
N TYR A 144 5.63 13.11 4.44
CA TYR A 144 4.95 11.88 4.03
C TYR A 144 5.95 10.74 3.81
N GLU A 145 6.99 10.96 3.00
CA GLU A 145 8.04 9.96 2.75
C GLU A 145 8.73 9.50 4.05
N ARG A 146 9.03 10.46 4.95
CA ARG A 146 9.58 10.16 6.27
C ARG A 146 8.62 9.32 7.09
N PHE A 147 7.34 9.68 7.10
CA PHE A 147 6.36 8.95 7.90
C PHE A 147 6.24 7.49 7.46
N ILE A 148 6.15 7.25 6.16
CA ILE A 148 6.16 5.89 5.61
C ILE A 148 7.42 5.14 6.03
N THR A 149 8.59 5.75 5.87
CA THR A 149 9.86 5.15 6.28
C THR A 149 9.86 4.77 7.76
N HIS A 150 9.33 5.65 8.61
CA HIS A 150 9.21 5.42 10.05
C HIS A 150 8.23 4.28 10.38
N LEU A 151 7.10 4.18 9.67
CA LEU A 151 6.17 3.05 9.81
C LEU A 151 6.82 1.72 9.41
N ARG A 152 7.69 1.70 8.39
CA ARG A 152 8.45 0.48 8.03
C ARG A 152 9.36 0.02 9.16
N PHE A 153 10.11 0.94 9.77
CA PHE A 153 10.97 0.61 10.91
C PHE A 153 10.16 0.17 12.13
N PHE A 154 9.03 0.81 12.39
CA PHE A 154 8.07 0.40 13.42
C PHE A 154 7.63 -1.06 13.23
N PHE A 155 7.14 -1.43 12.04
CA PHE A 155 6.74 -2.82 11.78
C PHE A 155 7.90 -3.81 11.84
N LYS A 156 9.10 -3.40 11.41
CA LYS A 156 10.30 -4.23 11.57
C LYS A 156 10.63 -4.50 13.04
N ARG A 157 10.49 -3.49 13.92
CA ARG A 157 10.69 -3.65 15.37
C ARG A 157 9.62 -4.55 15.99
N LEU A 158 8.35 -4.35 15.63
CA LEU A 158 7.25 -5.19 16.09
C LEU A 158 7.44 -6.67 15.72
N ASN A 159 7.84 -6.95 14.47
CA ASN A 159 8.03 -8.32 14.00
C ASN A 159 9.25 -9.01 14.65
N ASN A 160 10.30 -8.26 14.98
CA ASN A 160 11.51 -8.80 15.57
C ASN A 160 11.40 -9.13 17.06
N LYS A 161 10.19 -9.01 17.67
CA LYS A 161 9.90 -9.30 19.10
C LYS A 161 10.98 -8.82 20.08
N THR A 162 11.71 -7.76 19.74
CA THR A 162 12.64 -7.11 20.67
C THR A 162 11.80 -6.21 21.55
N GLN A 163 10.97 -6.84 22.40
CA GLN A 163 10.37 -6.20 23.54
C GLN A 163 11.52 -5.86 24.50
N TYR A 164 12.18 -4.74 24.25
CA TYR A 164 12.83 -4.01 25.32
C TYR A 164 11.70 -3.49 26.21
N ARG A 165 11.25 -4.33 27.14
CA ARG A 165 10.55 -3.85 28.33
C ARG A 165 11.59 -3.11 29.17
N ASN A 166 11.96 -1.91 28.75
CA ASN A 166 12.54 -0.96 29.67
C ASN A 166 11.37 -0.48 30.53
N GLU A 167 11.23 -1.10 31.70
CA GLU A 167 10.37 -0.67 32.81
C GLU A 167 10.89 0.64 33.45
N ASN A 168 11.51 1.51 32.66
CA ASN A 168 11.86 2.85 33.10
C ASN A 168 10.65 3.74 32.82
N GLU A 169 10.17 4.41 33.86
CA GLU A 169 9.10 5.41 33.78
C GLU A 169 9.43 6.43 32.67
N ASP A 170 8.80 6.27 31.51
CA ASP A 170 9.04 7.10 30.33
C ASP A 170 8.53 8.52 30.60
N PHE A 171 9.40 9.38 31.12
CA PHE A 171 9.08 10.77 31.52
C PHE A 171 8.52 11.61 30.37
N LEU A 172 8.88 11.28 29.12
CA LEU A 172 8.49 12.07 27.95
C LEU A 172 7.09 11.77 27.46
N LEU A 173 6.64 10.51 27.58
CA LEU A 173 5.35 10.11 27.06
C LEU A 173 4.19 10.91 27.71
N PRO A 174 4.09 11.08 29.05
CA PRO A 174 3.06 11.91 29.68
C PRO A 174 3.03 13.35 29.13
N GLN A 175 4.19 13.97 28.97
CA GLN A 175 4.31 15.33 28.43
C GLN A 175 3.82 15.41 26.97
N VAL A 176 4.14 14.40 26.16
CA VAL A 176 3.68 14.29 24.77
C VAL A 176 2.17 14.04 24.70
N LYS A 177 1.61 13.19 25.57
CA LYS A 177 0.16 12.98 25.69
C LYS A 177 -0.56 14.30 25.97
N GLU A 178 0.00 15.11 26.87
CA GLU A 178 -0.59 16.40 27.23
C GLU A 178 -0.43 17.46 26.13
N LYS A 179 0.74 17.53 25.49
CA LYS A 179 1.04 18.55 24.47
C LYS A 179 0.41 18.25 23.11
N TYR A 180 0.35 16.98 22.71
CA TYR A 180 -0.13 16.54 21.39
C TYR A 180 -1.31 15.57 21.52
N LYS A 181 -2.35 15.98 22.27
CA LYS A 181 -3.53 15.17 22.62
C LYS A 181 -4.17 14.49 21.41
N ASP A 182 -4.37 15.20 20.31
CA ASP A 182 -5.05 14.63 19.14
C ASP A 182 -4.17 13.65 18.37
N ALA A 183 -2.85 13.87 18.36
CA ALA A 183 -1.91 12.93 17.76
C ALA A 183 -1.84 11.64 18.57
N TYR A 184 -1.87 11.76 19.89
CA TYR A 184 -1.93 10.61 20.78
C TYR A 184 -3.25 9.84 20.65
N LYS A 185 -4.40 10.52 20.54
CA LYS A 185 -5.69 9.86 20.24
C LYS A 185 -5.66 9.13 18.90
N CYS A 186 -5.07 9.72 17.87
CA CYS A 186 -4.89 9.06 16.57
C CYS A 186 -4.01 7.82 16.68
N MET A 187 -2.91 7.91 17.45
CA MET A 187 -2.04 6.78 17.74
C MET A 187 -2.81 5.63 18.41
N LEU A 188 -3.67 5.93 19.40
CA LEU A 188 -4.52 4.91 20.05
C LEU A 188 -5.48 4.22 19.08
N LYS A 189 -5.98 4.92 18.05
CA LYS A 189 -6.79 4.29 16.99
C LYS A 189 -5.96 3.32 16.16
N ILE A 190 -4.70 3.66 15.86
CA ILE A 190 -3.77 2.78 15.15
C ILE A 190 -3.45 1.55 16.00
N GLU A 191 -3.14 1.74 17.28
CA GLU A 191 -2.92 0.64 18.24
C GLU A 191 -4.11 -0.32 18.27
N LYS A 192 -5.33 0.22 18.36
CA LYS A 192 -6.57 -0.57 18.30
C LYS A 192 -6.74 -1.31 16.97
N TYR A 193 -6.45 -0.66 15.84
CA TYR A 193 -6.53 -1.29 14.51
C TYR A 193 -5.54 -2.46 14.38
N LEU A 194 -4.32 -2.29 14.90
CA LEU A 194 -3.28 -3.32 14.87
C LEU A 194 -3.55 -4.48 15.84
N ASN A 195 -4.47 -4.29 16.80
CA ASN A 195 -4.81 -5.26 17.84
C ASN A 195 -3.58 -5.73 18.64
N ILE A 196 -2.70 -4.78 18.98
CA ILE A 196 -1.50 -4.98 19.79
C ILE A 196 -1.42 -3.89 20.85
N GLU A 197 -0.82 -4.19 21.99
CA GLU A 197 -0.45 -3.17 22.97
C GLU A 197 0.97 -2.67 22.66
N LEU A 198 1.11 -1.39 22.34
CA LEU A 198 2.41 -0.80 22.03
C LEU A 198 3.16 -0.45 23.31
N SER A 199 4.49 -0.57 23.27
CA SER A 199 5.33 -0.04 24.35
C SER A 199 5.22 1.49 24.43
N HIS A 200 5.53 2.07 25.58
CA HIS A 200 5.56 3.53 25.75
C HIS A 200 6.45 4.22 24.71
N GLU A 201 7.62 3.63 24.39
CA GLU A 201 8.52 4.13 23.35
C GLU A 201 7.85 4.18 21.97
N GLU A 202 7.11 3.13 21.59
CA GLU A 202 6.41 3.09 20.29
C GLU A 202 5.20 4.02 20.26
N GLN A 203 4.48 4.16 21.38
CA GLN A 203 3.40 5.14 21.54
C GLN A 203 3.93 6.57 21.38
N LEU A 204 5.06 6.88 22.02
CA LEU A 204 5.74 8.18 21.92
C LEU A 204 6.19 8.43 20.48
N TYR A 205 6.90 7.47 19.90
CA TYR A 205 7.41 7.53 18.53
C TYR A 205 6.31 7.82 17.52
N LEU A 206 5.26 6.98 17.51
CA LEU A 206 4.18 7.09 16.54
C LEU A 206 3.39 8.40 16.72
N THR A 207 3.18 8.84 17.96
CA THR A 207 2.53 10.14 18.26
C THR A 207 3.30 11.32 17.67
N LEU A 208 4.62 11.36 17.82
CA LEU A 208 5.44 12.45 17.28
C LEU A 208 5.42 12.48 15.75
N HIS A 209 5.45 11.31 15.12
CA HIS A 209 5.41 11.21 13.66
C HIS A 209 4.04 11.59 13.09
N ILE A 210 2.94 11.19 13.73
CA ILE A 210 1.58 11.66 13.39
C ILE A 210 1.51 13.18 13.53
N LYS A 211 2.05 13.74 14.62
CA LYS A 211 2.04 15.20 14.80
C LYS A 211 2.80 15.92 13.68
N ARG A 212 3.92 15.35 13.22
CA ARG A 212 4.73 15.93 12.14
C ARG A 212 4.09 15.84 10.77
N ILE A 213 3.37 14.77 10.45
CA ILE A 213 2.72 14.67 9.13
C ILE A 213 1.47 15.55 9.03
N VAL A 214 0.77 15.75 10.16
CA VAL A 214 -0.44 16.60 10.22
C VAL A 214 -0.09 18.08 10.27
N ASN A 215 1.02 18.45 10.91
CA ASN A 215 1.52 19.83 10.92
C ASN A 215 2.41 20.04 9.69
N ARG A 216 1.88 20.74 8.68
CA ARG A 216 2.63 21.21 7.50
C ARG A 216 3.90 21.97 7.88
#